data_AF-A0A6G2DFK8-F1
#
_entry.id   AF-A0A6G2DFK8-F1
#
_cell.length_a   1.000
_cell.length_b   1.000
_cell.length_c   1.000
_cell.angle_alpha   90.00
_cell.angle_beta   90.00
_cell.angle_gamma   90.00
#
_symmetry.space_group_name_H-M   'P 1'
#
loop_
_entity.id
_entity.type
_entity.pdbx_description
1 polymer ?
#
loop_
_entity_poly.entity_id
_entity_poly.type
_entity_poly.pdbx_seq_one_letter_code
_entity_poly.pdbx_strand_id
1 'polypeptide(L)'
;MSTKVNHAKTAICGIINVTPDSFSDGGQFFALEQALQQARKLIAEGASMLDIGGESTRPGSSYVEVEIEEEIQRVVPVIKAIRKESDVLISIDTWKSQVAEAA
;
A
#
# COMPACT_ATOMS: atom_id res chain seq x y z
N MET A 1 5.00 21.35 -6.77
CA MET A 1 3.77 21.87 -6.12
C MET A 1 3.75 21.33 -4.69
N SER A 2 3.28 22.11 -3.71
CA SER A 2 3.45 21.82 -2.28
C SER A 2 2.73 20.55 -1.83
N THR A 3 3.49 19.52 -1.43
CA THR A 3 3.05 18.22 -0.89
C THR A 3 2.68 18.26 0.61
N LYS A 4 2.61 19.44 1.22
CA LYS A 4 2.22 19.57 2.62
C LYS A 4 0.72 19.33 2.78
N VAL A 5 0.36 18.34 3.61
CA VAL A 5 -1.02 18.19 4.08
C VAL A 5 -1.45 19.51 4.68
N ASN A 6 -2.49 20.12 4.11
CA ASN A 6 -3.08 21.29 4.71
C ASN A 6 -3.89 20.84 5.92
N HIS A 7 -3.29 20.90 7.12
CA HIS A 7 -3.90 20.48 8.39
C HIS A 7 -5.20 21.24 8.74
N ALA A 8 -5.60 22.25 7.97
CA ALA A 8 -6.87 22.96 8.13
C ALA A 8 -8.08 22.25 7.50
N LYS A 9 -7.90 21.15 6.75
CA LYS A 9 -8.99 20.36 6.14
C LYS A 9 -8.79 18.85 6.36
N THR A 10 -9.89 18.11 6.44
CA THR A 10 -9.87 16.64 6.48
C THR A 10 -9.13 16.09 5.25
N ALA A 11 -8.12 15.25 5.49
CA ALA A 11 -7.40 14.55 4.45
C ALA A 11 -8.00 13.16 4.23
N ILE A 12 -8.04 12.72 2.97
CA ILE A 12 -8.47 11.37 2.61
C ILE A 12 -7.25 10.49 2.46
N CYS A 13 -7.24 9.36 3.16
CA CYS A 13 -6.25 8.30 3.02
C CYS A 13 -6.87 7.13 2.26
N GLY A 14 -6.31 6.78 1.10
CA GLY A 14 -6.75 5.65 0.29
C GLY A 14 -6.02 4.37 0.70
N ILE A 15 -6.76 3.28 0.91
CA ILE A 15 -6.19 2.01 1.37
C ILE A 15 -5.85 1.11 0.17
N ILE A 16 -4.65 0.53 0.17
CA ILE A 16 -4.17 -0.44 -0.82
C ILE A 16 -3.67 -1.69 -0.09
N ASN A 17 -4.42 -2.78 -0.17
CA ASN A 17 -4.02 -4.07 0.39
C ASN A 17 -3.31 -4.91 -0.67
N VAL A 18 -2.11 -5.38 -0.35
CA VAL A 18 -1.25 -6.20 -1.21
C VAL A 18 -1.21 -7.63 -0.66
N THR A 19 -2.39 -8.26 -0.50
CA THR A 19 -2.55 -9.61 0.08
C THR A 19 -2.99 -10.65 -0.98
N PRO A 20 -2.51 -11.91 -0.96
CA PRO A 20 -2.82 -12.95 -1.94
C PRO A 20 -4.30 -13.19 -2.20
N ASP A 21 -5.14 -13.05 -1.17
CA ASP A 21 -6.60 -13.26 -1.25
C ASP A 21 -7.31 -12.19 -2.10
N SER A 22 -6.61 -11.10 -2.45
CA SER A 22 -7.03 -10.12 -3.45
C SER A 22 -6.59 -10.47 -4.88
N PHE A 23 -5.80 -11.55 -5.06
CA PHE A 23 -5.01 -11.83 -6.27
C PHE A 23 -5.01 -13.32 -6.69
N SER A 24 -6.19 -13.93 -6.81
CA SER A 24 -6.31 -15.38 -7.08
C SER A 24 -5.73 -15.89 -8.41
N ASP A 25 -5.38 -15.05 -9.40
CA ASP A 25 -5.20 -15.55 -10.78
C ASP A 25 -3.95 -15.09 -11.57
N GLY A 26 -2.96 -14.36 -11.01
CA GLY A 26 -1.94 -13.69 -11.86
C GLY A 26 -0.48 -13.51 -11.42
N GLY A 27 -0.05 -13.96 -10.23
CA GLY A 27 1.34 -13.83 -9.78
C GLY A 27 1.78 -12.41 -9.36
N GLN A 28 3.07 -12.25 -9.00
CA GLN A 28 3.61 -11.00 -8.41
C GLN A 28 3.50 -9.77 -9.32
N PHE A 29 3.69 -9.92 -10.63
CA PHE A 29 3.59 -8.81 -11.59
C PHE A 29 2.16 -8.30 -11.74
N PHE A 30 1.18 -9.20 -11.69
CA PHE A 30 -0.23 -8.83 -11.76
C PHE A 30 -0.68 -8.09 -10.50
N ALA A 31 -0.19 -8.53 -9.33
CA ALA A 31 -0.43 -7.83 -8.06
C ALA A 31 0.15 -6.41 -8.06
N LEU A 32 1.33 -6.20 -8.62
CA LEU A 32 1.96 -4.88 -8.75
C LEU A 32 1.14 -3.92 -9.63
N GLU A 33 0.79 -4.33 -10.85
CA GLU A 33 0.04 -3.47 -11.78
C GLU A 33 -1.35 -3.12 -11.24
N GLN A 34 -2.02 -4.06 -10.57
CA GLN A 34 -3.30 -3.78 -9.92
C GLN A 34 -3.16 -2.78 -8.77
N ALA A 35 -2.14 -2.93 -7.92
CA ALA A 35 -1.87 -1.97 -6.86
C ALA A 35 -1.59 -0.57 -7.43
N LEU A 36 -0.86 -0.47 -8.55
CA LEU A 36 -0.61 0.79 -9.24
C LEU A 36 -1.88 1.38 -9.86
N GLN A 37 -2.72 0.56 -10.49
CA GLN A 37 -3.99 1.02 -11.05
C GLN A 37 -4.91 1.55 -9.94
N GLN A 38 -4.96 0.87 -8.80
CA GLN A 38 -5.72 1.32 -7.64
C GLN A 38 -5.13 2.62 -7.04
N ALA A 39 -3.80 2.74 -6.94
CA ALA A 39 -3.14 3.97 -6.50
C ALA A 39 -3.49 5.16 -7.39
N ARG A 40 -3.37 5.00 -8.72
CA ARG A 40 -3.73 6.03 -9.71
C ARG A 40 -5.19 6.46 -9.57
N LYS A 41 -6.10 5.50 -9.40
CA LYS A 41 -7.53 5.76 -9.18
C LYS A 41 -7.75 6.57 -7.91
N LEU A 42 -7.21 6.13 -6.76
CA LEU A 42 -7.39 6.80 -5.47
C LEU A 42 -6.84 8.23 -5.49
N ILE A 43 -5.67 8.44 -6.11
CA ILE A 43 -5.09 9.78 -6.31
C ILE A 43 -6.04 10.65 -7.16
N ALA A 44 -6.56 10.12 -8.27
CA ALA A 44 -7.50 10.83 -9.14
C ALA A 44 -8.82 11.17 -8.43
N GLU A 45 -9.26 10.33 -7.49
CA GLU A 45 -10.44 10.55 -6.64
C GLU A 45 -10.18 11.54 -5.47
N GLY A 46 -8.94 12.00 -5.30
CA GLY A 46 -8.59 13.05 -4.33
C GLY A 46 -7.93 12.55 -3.04
N ALA A 47 -7.45 11.30 -3.00
CA ALA A 47 -6.65 10.82 -1.88
C ALA A 47 -5.37 11.68 -1.73
N SER A 48 -5.16 12.20 -0.51
CA SER A 48 -3.96 12.99 -0.16
C SER A 48 -2.82 12.10 0.35
N MET A 49 -3.15 10.88 0.75
CA MET A 49 -2.25 9.86 1.25
C MET A 49 -2.73 8.49 0.78
N LEU A 50 -1.80 7.57 0.59
CA LEU A 50 -2.08 6.15 0.37
C LEU A 50 -1.51 5.35 1.55
N ASP A 51 -2.31 4.43 2.09
CA ASP A 51 -1.91 3.49 3.14
C ASP A 51 -1.78 2.09 2.55
N ILE A 52 -0.58 1.53 2.60
CA ILE A 52 -0.21 0.31 1.89
C ILE A 52 0.07 -0.78 2.92
N GLY A 53 -0.67 -1.89 2.87
CA GLY A 53 -0.50 -3.02 3.79
C GLY A 53 -0.25 -4.32 3.04
N GLY A 54 0.75 -5.10 3.48
CA GLY A 54 1.08 -6.41 2.89
C GLY A 54 0.44 -7.61 3.61
N GLU A 55 -0.20 -7.36 4.75
CA GLU A 55 -0.80 -8.34 5.65
C GLU A 55 -2.27 -8.00 5.92
N SER A 56 -3.15 -9.00 5.90
CA SER A 56 -4.57 -8.80 6.23
C SER A 56 -4.76 -8.82 7.75
N THR A 57 -5.35 -7.76 8.29
CA THR A 57 -5.79 -7.67 9.69
C THR A 57 -7.27 -8.05 9.88
N ARG A 58 -7.93 -8.60 8.86
CA ARG A 58 -9.37 -8.92 8.89
C ARG A 58 -9.68 -10.05 9.88
N PRO A 59 -10.68 -9.90 10.76
CA PRO A 59 -11.13 -10.99 11.63
C PRO A 59 -11.63 -12.18 10.78
N GLY A 60 -11.02 -13.35 10.97
CA GLY A 60 -11.43 -14.58 10.28
C GLY A 60 -10.69 -14.90 8.98
N SER A 61 -9.79 -14.03 8.48
CA SER A 61 -8.67 -14.58 7.69
C SER A 61 -7.89 -15.48 8.64
N SER A 62 -7.53 -16.69 8.21
CA SER A 62 -6.54 -17.48 8.94
C SER A 62 -5.39 -16.53 9.22
N TYR A 63 -5.16 -16.21 10.50
CA TYR A 63 -4.12 -15.32 11.00
C TYR A 63 -2.78 -16.01 10.70
N VAL A 64 -2.46 -16.12 9.43
CA VAL A 64 -1.17 -16.56 8.95
C VAL A 64 -0.37 -15.28 8.94
N GLU A 65 0.29 -15.05 10.07
CA GLU A 65 1.30 -14.02 10.21
C GLU A 65 2.20 -14.12 8.98
N VAL A 66 2.23 -13.05 8.19
CA VAL A 66 3.06 -13.00 7.00
C VAL A 66 4.48 -12.82 7.49
N GLU A 67 5.39 -13.72 7.08
CA GLU A 67 6.81 -13.60 7.37
C GLU A 67 7.32 -12.22 6.91
N ILE A 68 8.21 -11.60 7.70
CA ILE A 68 8.72 -10.24 7.44
C ILE A 68 9.18 -10.07 5.99
N GLU A 69 9.96 -11.03 5.50
CA GLU A 69 10.52 -10.98 4.15
C GLU A 69 9.42 -11.06 3.08
N GLU A 70 8.37 -11.85 3.31
CA GLU A 70 7.25 -11.95 2.39
C GLU A 70 6.44 -10.64 2.35
N GLU A 71 6.21 -10.00 3.50
CA GLU A 71 5.54 -8.70 3.56
C GLU A 71 6.36 -7.62 2.83
N ILE A 72 7.68 -7.58 3.04
CA ILE A 72 8.62 -6.69 2.33
C ILE A 72 8.52 -6.90 0.82
N GLN A 73 8.55 -8.15 0.35
CA GLN A 73 8.46 -8.48 -1.07
C GLN A 73 7.12 -8.07 -1.70
N ARG A 74 6.05 -7.96 -0.90
CA ARG A 74 4.75 -7.45 -1.34
C ARG A 74 4.75 -5.92 -1.42
N VAL A 75 5.15 -5.23 -0.34
CA VAL A 75 4.94 -3.76 -0.23
C VAL A 75 6.01 -2.93 -0.92
N VAL A 76 7.29 -3.32 -0.84
CA VAL A 76 8.40 -2.49 -1.32
C VAL A 76 8.35 -2.24 -2.84
N PRO A 77 8.07 -3.24 -3.70
CA PRO A 77 7.93 -2.98 -5.13
C PRO A 77 6.81 -2.00 -5.46
N VAL A 78 5.68 -2.10 -4.75
CA VAL A 78 4.51 -1.21 -4.92
C VAL A 78 4.87 0.22 -4.52
N ILE A 79 5.47 0.41 -3.34
CA ILE A 79 5.90 1.73 -2.85
C ILE A 79 6.88 2.39 -3.84
N LYS A 80 7.90 1.64 -4.29
CA LYS A 80 8.89 2.11 -5.26
C LYS A 80 8.25 2.51 -6.60
N ALA A 81 7.28 1.74 -7.07
CA ALA A 81 6.60 2.03 -8.33
C ALA A 81 5.68 3.26 -8.22
N ILE A 82 4.89 3.37 -7.15
CA ILE A 82 4.05 4.56 -6.90
C ILE A 82 4.91 5.82 -6.79
N ARG A 83 6.04 5.77 -6.07
CA ARG A 83 6.94 6.91 -5.89
C ARG A 83 7.57 7.40 -7.19
N LYS A 84 7.73 6.53 -8.21
CA LYS A 84 8.20 6.95 -9.54
C LYS A 84 7.19 7.78 -10.32
N GLU A 85 5.89 7.63 -10.01
CA GLU A 85 4.79 8.24 -10.76
C GLU A 85 4.09 9.36 -9.99
N SER A 86 4.26 9.44 -8.67
CA SER A 86 3.53 10.36 -7.81
C SER A 86 4.31 10.80 -6.57
N ASP A 87 4.10 12.06 -6.19
CA ASP A 87 4.58 12.66 -4.94
C ASP A 87 3.61 12.49 -3.76
N VAL A 88 2.51 11.72 -3.94
CA VAL A 88 1.53 11.46 -2.87
C VAL A 88 2.21 10.95 -1.59
N LEU A 89 1.64 11.29 -0.44
CA LEU A 89 2.12 10.75 0.83
C LEU A 89 1.84 9.26 0.87
N ILE A 90 2.81 8.50 1.39
CA ILE A 90 2.70 7.05 1.53
C ILE A 90 2.84 6.74 3.01
N SER A 91 1.86 6.03 3.54
CA SER A 91 1.86 5.36 4.82
C SER A 91 2.07 3.87 4.59
N ILE A 92 2.83 3.22 5.47
CA ILE A 92 3.00 1.78 5.51
C ILE A 92 2.17 1.24 6.68
N ASP A 93 1.18 0.41 6.37
CA ASP A 93 0.35 -0.27 7.37
C ASP A 93 1.06 -1.56 7.79
N THR A 94 1.95 -1.43 8.78
CA THR A 94 2.65 -2.56 9.38
C THR A 94 2.98 -2.29 10.84
N TRP A 95 2.98 -3.34 11.64
CA TRP A 95 3.43 -3.32 13.04
C TRP A 95 4.84 -3.93 13.17
N LYS A 96 5.41 -4.46 12.08
CA LYS A 96 6.72 -5.10 12.05
C LYS A 96 7.81 -4.07 11.73
N SER A 97 8.70 -3.80 12.68
CA SER A 97 9.71 -2.74 12.55
C SER A 97 10.61 -2.88 11.32
N GLN A 98 10.96 -4.13 10.95
CA GLN A 98 11.80 -4.41 9.79
C GLN A 98 11.09 -4.11 8.46
N VAL A 99 9.77 -4.28 8.40
CA VAL A 99 8.97 -3.91 7.22
C VAL A 99 8.91 -2.37 7.12
N ALA A 100 8.70 -1.69 8.24
CA ALA A 100 8.69 -0.23 8.31
C ALA A 100 10.05 0.39 7.92
N GLU A 101 11.17 -0.25 8.28
CA GLU A 101 12.52 0.19 7.89
C GLU A 101 12.81 -0.01 6.39
N ALA A 102 12.24 -1.05 5.78
CA ALA A 102 12.46 -1.38 4.38
C ALA A 102 11.59 -0.57 3.38
N ALA A 103 10.46 -0.05 3.87
CA ALA A 103 9.45 0.71 3.11
C ALA A 103 9.93 2.12 2.73
#